data_AF-A0AAN8YXQ3-F1
#
_entry.id   AF-A0AAN8YXQ3-F1
#
_cell.length_a   1.000
_cell.length_b   1.000
_cell.length_c   1.000
_cell.angle_alpha   90.00
_cell.angle_beta   90.00
_cell.angle_gamma   90.00
#
_symmetry.space_group_name_H-M   'P 1'
#
loop_
_entity.id
_entity.type
_entity.pdbx_description
1 polymer ?
#
loop_
_entity_poly.entity_id
_entity_poly.type
_entity_poly.pdbx_seq_one_letter_code
_entity_poly.pdbx_strand_id
1 'polypeptide(L)'
;MGTGNSISLLHFFTFAHLVSLNLGAPALYALGDSIFDAGNNNFLPTLAKANYLPYGSDFESGATGRFTNNKTIADCIAGFLGLPHLPPSLSLRGTITKTGSELCVWIMWNSS
;
A
#
# COMPACT_ATOMS: atom_id res chain seq x y z
N MET A 1 -36.10 0.00 -39.93
CA MET A 1 -36.14 -0.17 -38.46
C MET A 1 -35.03 -1.15 -38.08
N GLY A 2 -33.93 -0.74 -37.44
CA GLY A 2 -32.94 -1.76 -37.00
C GLY A 2 -31.54 -1.31 -36.53
N THR A 3 -31.10 -0.07 -36.73
CA THR A 3 -29.70 0.32 -36.41
C THR A 3 -29.51 0.99 -35.04
N GLY A 4 -30.59 1.36 -34.34
CA GLY A 4 -30.50 2.08 -33.07
C GLY A 4 -29.99 1.25 -31.88
N ASN A 5 -30.29 -0.06 -31.86
CA ASN A 5 -29.92 -0.92 -30.73
C ASN A 5 -28.43 -1.29 -30.74
N SER A 6 -27.84 -1.48 -31.92
CA SER A 6 -26.42 -1.88 -32.03
C SER A 6 -25.47 -0.74 -31.67
N ILE A 7 -25.79 0.51 -32.04
CA ILE A 7 -24.99 1.68 -31.67
C ILE A 7 -25.10 1.94 -30.16
N SER A 8 -26.32 1.86 -29.60
CA SER A 8 -26.50 2.06 -28.15
C SER A 8 -25.74 1.02 -27.32
N LEU A 9 -25.74 -0.25 -27.76
CA LEU A 9 -24.94 -1.31 -27.15
C LEU A 9 -23.44 -1.05 -27.28
N LEU A 10 -22.96 -0.61 -28.45
CA LEU A 10 -21.55 -0.30 -28.64
C LEU A 10 -21.08 0.82 -27.71
N HIS A 11 -21.89 1.87 -27.53
CA HIS A 11 -21.61 2.96 -26.60
C HIS A 11 -21.64 2.50 -25.13
N PHE A 12 -22.54 1.59 -24.77
CA PHE A 12 -22.58 1.00 -23.43
C PHE A 12 -21.32 0.15 -23.16
N PHE A 13 -20.90 -0.68 -24.11
CA PHE A 13 -19.69 -1.49 -23.99
C PHE A 13 -18.41 -0.65 -23.93
N THR A 14 -18.29 0.40 -24.75
CA THR A 14 -17.13 1.29 -24.69
C THR A 14 -17.11 2.09 -23.39
N PHE A 15 -18.25 2.57 -22.91
CA PHE A 15 -18.35 3.24 -21.61
C PHE A 15 -18.00 2.29 -20.44
N ALA A 16 -18.54 1.07 -20.44
CA ALA A 16 -18.20 0.05 -19.44
C ALA A 16 -16.70 -0.32 -19.48
N HIS A 17 -16.10 -0.39 -20.68
CA HIS A 17 -14.68 -0.65 -20.85
C HIS A 17 -13.80 0.50 -20.34
N LEU A 18 -14.21 1.76 -20.59
CA LEU A 18 -13.55 2.95 -20.04
C LEU A 18 -13.64 3.02 -18.51
N VAL A 19 -14.78 2.65 -17.94
CA VAL A 19 -14.97 2.54 -16.47
C VAL A 19 -14.15 1.37 -15.89
N SER A 20 -13.85 0.35 -16.68
CA SER A 20 -13.03 -0.80 -16.26
C SER A 20 -11.53 -0.55 -16.33
N LEU A 21 -11.09 0.62 -16.81
CA LEU A 21 -9.68 1.02 -16.73
C LEU A 21 -9.34 1.34 -15.27
N ASN A 22 -8.82 0.35 -14.57
CA ASN A 22 -8.23 0.53 -13.24
C ASN A 22 -6.96 1.38 -13.39
N LEU A 23 -7.03 2.65 -12.99
CA LEU A 23 -5.90 3.58 -12.99
C LEU A 23 -4.95 3.30 -11.81
N GLY A 24 -4.71 2.02 -11.51
CA GLY A 24 -3.83 1.58 -10.44
C GLY A 24 -2.39 2.01 -10.71
N ALA A 25 -1.68 2.40 -9.66
CA ALA A 25 -0.25 2.65 -9.78
C ALA A 25 0.51 1.31 -9.78
N PRO A 26 1.54 1.15 -10.62
CA PRO A 26 2.39 -0.04 -10.59
C PRO A 26 3.30 -0.08 -9.36
N ALA A 27 3.36 1.00 -8.57
CA ALA A 27 4.18 1.06 -7.38
C ALA A 27 3.76 2.20 -6.43
N LEU A 28 4.08 2.04 -5.15
CA LEU A 28 4.01 3.11 -4.14
C LEU A 28 5.32 3.14 -3.35
N TYR A 29 5.99 4.29 -3.39
CA TYR A 29 7.16 4.58 -2.57
C TYR A 29 6.75 5.56 -1.47
N ALA A 30 6.81 5.10 -0.22
CA ALA A 30 6.50 5.94 0.94
C ALA A 30 7.81 6.37 1.61
N LEU A 31 8.02 7.68 1.71
CA LEU A 31 9.17 8.31 2.34
C LEU A 31 8.69 9.11 3.55
N GLY A 32 9.30 8.94 4.71
CA GLY A 32 8.89 9.67 5.90
C GLY A 32 9.58 9.23 7.18
N ASP A 33 8.91 9.57 8.29
CA ASP A 33 9.28 9.25 9.67
C ASP A 33 8.41 8.11 10.24
N SER A 34 8.25 8.05 11.56
CA SER A 34 7.47 7.03 12.26
C SER A 34 6.00 6.94 11.82
N ILE A 35 5.41 8.01 11.28
CA ILE A 35 4.01 8.04 10.83
C ILE A 35 3.80 7.13 9.61
N PHE A 36 4.84 6.95 8.80
CA PHE A 36 4.83 6.10 7.61
C PHE A 36 5.53 4.76 7.85
N ASP A 37 5.98 4.47 9.09
CA ASP A 37 6.72 3.25 9.39
C ASP A 37 5.82 2.01 9.33
N ALA A 38 6.18 1.08 8.45
CA ALA A 38 5.53 -0.23 8.31
C ALA A 38 6.11 -1.30 9.25
N GLY A 39 7.02 -0.94 10.16
CA GLY A 39 7.68 -1.83 11.12
C GLY A 39 9.18 -2.00 10.91
N ASN A 40 9.84 -1.08 10.21
CA ASN A 40 11.28 -1.08 9.99
C ASN A 40 12.07 -1.00 11.30
N ASN A 41 11.57 -0.23 12.27
CA ASN A 41 12.25 -0.07 13.56
C ASN A 41 12.38 -1.39 14.35
N ASN A 42 11.59 -2.42 14.03
CA ASN A 42 11.74 -3.74 14.65
C ASN A 42 13.08 -4.40 14.29
N PHE A 43 13.67 -4.05 13.14
CA PHE A 43 14.93 -4.57 12.62
C PHE A 43 16.15 -3.73 13.04
N LEU A 44 15.93 -2.58 13.67
CA LEU A 44 16.99 -1.67 14.12
C LEU A 44 17.23 -1.78 15.63
N PRO A 45 18.45 -1.49 16.11
CA PRO A 45 18.75 -1.38 17.53
C PRO A 45 18.27 -0.03 18.09
N THR A 46 16.95 0.21 18.04
CA THR A 46 16.30 1.44 18.54
C THR A 46 15.29 1.14 19.63
N LEU A 47 15.02 2.12 20.50
CA LEU A 47 13.92 2.07 21.47
C LEU A 47 12.57 2.44 20.83
N ALA A 48 12.58 3.09 19.67
CA ALA A 48 11.38 3.51 18.96
C ALA A 48 10.73 2.33 18.21
N LYS A 49 10.21 1.34 18.95
CA LYS A 49 9.46 0.20 18.38
C LYS A 49 7.98 0.36 18.68
N ALA A 50 7.13 -0.15 17.79
CA ALA A 50 5.67 -0.18 17.96
C ALA A 50 5.12 -1.60 17.74
N ASN A 51 5.86 -2.61 18.18
CA ASN A 51 5.51 -4.03 18.12
C ASN A 51 4.90 -4.54 19.44
N TYR A 52 4.18 -3.67 20.15
CA TYR A 52 3.51 -3.97 21.42
C TYR A 52 2.19 -3.19 21.54
N LEU A 53 1.29 -3.64 22.41
CA LEU A 53 0.01 -2.96 22.67
C LEU A 53 0.23 -1.57 23.28
N PRO A 54 -0.54 -0.54 22.89
CA PRO A 54 -1.81 -0.62 22.16
C PRO A 54 -1.69 -0.70 20.63
N TYR A 55 -0.49 -0.61 20.07
CA TYR A 55 -0.27 -0.58 18.63
C TYR A 55 -0.65 -1.90 17.97
N GLY A 56 -1.26 -1.81 16.79
CA GLY A 56 -1.74 -2.97 16.03
C GLY A 56 -2.91 -3.74 16.66
N SER A 57 -3.57 -3.23 17.71
CA SER A 57 -4.73 -3.89 18.33
C SER A 57 -5.87 -4.15 17.34
N ASP A 58 -6.04 -3.27 16.36
CA ASP A 58 -7.11 -3.34 15.35
C ASP A 58 -6.56 -3.79 13.98
N PHE A 59 -5.27 -4.12 13.90
CA PHE A 59 -4.63 -4.61 12.68
C PHE A 59 -4.75 -6.13 12.60
N GLU A 60 -5.10 -6.67 11.44
CA GLU A 60 -5.36 -8.11 11.25
C GLU A 60 -4.20 -9.01 11.70
N SER A 61 -2.96 -8.53 11.56
CA SER A 61 -1.74 -9.24 11.95
C SER A 61 -1.20 -8.86 13.35
N GLY A 62 -1.94 -8.08 14.13
CA GLY A 62 -1.53 -7.60 15.45
C GLY A 62 -0.47 -6.48 15.39
N ALA A 63 0.37 -6.42 16.42
CA ALA A 63 1.40 -5.39 16.58
C ALA A 63 2.56 -5.55 15.58
N THR A 64 2.42 -4.97 14.38
CA THR A 64 3.39 -5.10 13.28
C THR A 64 4.59 -4.16 13.33
N GLY A 65 4.61 -3.19 14.25
CA GLY A 65 5.60 -2.11 14.26
C GLY A 65 5.12 -0.79 13.63
N ARG A 66 3.86 -0.73 13.20
CA ARG A 66 3.20 0.53 12.81
C ARG A 66 2.86 1.33 14.06
N PHE A 67 3.12 2.64 14.05
CA PHE A 67 2.77 3.56 15.14
C PHE A 67 1.28 3.93 15.14
N THR A 68 0.42 2.96 14.85
CA THR A 68 -1.04 3.08 14.74
C THR A 68 -1.69 1.80 15.27
N ASN A 69 -2.95 1.90 15.73
CA ASN A 69 -3.72 0.71 16.10
C ASN A 69 -4.07 -0.17 14.90
N ASN A 70 -4.16 0.43 13.72
CA ASN A 70 -4.49 -0.24 12.46
C ASN A 70 -3.54 0.22 11.33
N LYS A 71 -4.08 0.54 10.15
CA LYS A 71 -3.38 0.97 8.94
C LYS A 71 -2.77 2.37 9.09
N THR A 72 -1.57 2.56 8.56
CA THR A 72 -0.99 3.89 8.36
C THR A 72 -1.64 4.58 7.15
N ILE A 73 -1.41 5.88 6.97
CA ILE A 73 -1.85 6.61 5.76
C ILE A 73 -1.31 5.94 4.50
N ALA A 74 -0.08 5.43 4.56
CA ALA A 74 0.58 4.75 3.46
C ALA A 74 -0.12 3.43 3.09
N ASP A 75 -0.59 2.67 4.08
CA ASP A 75 -1.40 1.47 3.85
C ASP A 75 -2.78 1.80 3.28
N CYS A 76 -3.39 2.92 3.69
CA CYS A 76 -4.64 3.38 3.12
C CYS A 76 -4.47 3.73 1.64
N ILE A 77 -3.41 4.47 1.28
CA ILE A 77 -3.09 4.81 -0.11
C ILE A 77 -2.81 3.54 -0.92
N ALA A 78 -2.04 2.59 -0.38
CA ALA A 78 -1.82 1.30 -1.03
C ALA A 78 -3.15 0.57 -1.31
N GLY A 79 -4.05 0.53 -0.32
CA GLY A 79 -5.39 -0.04 -0.48
C GLY A 79 -6.23 0.65 -1.55
N PHE A 80 -6.20 2.00 -1.64
CA PHE A 80 -6.87 2.74 -2.70
C PHE A 80 -6.30 2.46 -4.09
N LEU A 81 -4.99 2.19 -4.18
CA LEU A 81 -4.31 1.84 -5.43
C LEU A 81 -4.44 0.35 -5.79
N GLY A 82 -5.10 -0.47 -4.97
CA GLY A 82 -5.18 -1.91 -5.16
C GLY A 82 -3.85 -2.64 -4.93
N LEU A 83 -2.91 -2.01 -4.23
CA LEU A 83 -1.61 -2.56 -3.86
C LEU A 83 -1.69 -3.28 -2.50
N PRO A 84 -0.84 -4.29 -2.26
CA PRO A 84 -0.77 -4.93 -0.94
C PRO A 84 -0.34 -3.94 0.15
N HIS A 85 -0.54 -4.30 1.43
CA HIS A 85 -0.02 -3.48 2.53
C HIS A 85 1.52 -3.41 2.46
N LEU A 86 2.07 -2.29 2.93
CA LEU A 86 3.50 -2.04 2.85
C LEU A 86 4.26 -3.01 3.77
N PRO A 87 5.25 -3.77 3.27
CA PRO A 87 6.14 -4.52 4.13
C PRO A 87 7.17 -3.57 4.77
N PRO A 88 7.76 -3.94 5.94
CA PRO A 88 9.00 -3.31 6.39
C PRO A 88 10.06 -3.44 5.29
N SER A 89 10.63 -2.34 4.82
CA SER A 89 11.71 -2.37 3.82
C SER A 89 12.93 -3.14 4.30
N LEU A 90 13.24 -3.11 5.60
CA LEU A 90 14.33 -3.89 6.18
C LEU A 90 14.02 -5.40 6.25
N SER A 91 12.76 -5.81 6.06
CA SER A 91 12.38 -7.23 5.94
C SER A 91 12.58 -7.79 4.53
N LEU A 92 12.74 -6.94 3.51
CA LEU A 92 12.94 -7.35 2.12
C LEU A 92 14.40 -7.79 1.90
N ARG A 93 14.73 -9.03 2.29
CA ARG A 93 16.06 -9.62 2.08
C ARG A 93 16.00 -10.68 0.97
N GLY A 94 16.50 -10.32 -0.22
CA GLY A 94 16.66 -11.22 -1.36
C GLY A 94 15.57 -11.08 -2.41
N THR A 95 16.00 -10.78 -3.64
CA THR A 95 15.21 -10.68 -4.87
C THR A 95 13.95 -9.82 -4.77
N ILE A 96 14.09 -8.51 -5.02
CA ILE A 96 12.98 -7.71 -5.54
C ILE A 96 12.64 -8.35 -6.89
N THR A 97 11.68 -9.27 -6.92
CA THR A 97 11.09 -9.73 -8.17
C THR A 97 10.44 -8.50 -8.79
N LYS A 98 10.97 -8.06 -9.93
CA LYS A 98 10.39 -7.02 -10.81
C LYS A 98 9.05 -7.51 -11.39
N THR A 99 8.09 -7.83 -10.55
CA THR A 99 6.67 -7.86 -10.90
C THR A 99 6.19 -6.43 -10.72
N GLY A 100 5.51 -5.86 -11.71
CA GLY A 100 5.13 -4.44 -11.83
C GLY A 100 4.14 -3.91 -10.77
N SER A 101 4.34 -4.27 -9.51
CA SER A 101 3.66 -3.88 -8.28
C SER A 101 4.73 -3.67 -7.20
N GLU A 102 5.58 -2.64 -7.33
CA GLU A 102 6.68 -2.38 -6.38
C GLU A 102 6.20 -1.57 -5.18
N LEU A 103 6.44 -2.06 -3.97
CA LEU A 103 6.21 -1.33 -2.72
C LEU A 103 7.52 -1.24 -1.95
N CYS A 104 8.04 -0.03 -1.76
CA CYS A 104 9.25 0.19 -0.98
C CYS A 104 9.07 1.39 -0.06
N VAL A 105 9.27 1.19 1.24
CA VAL A 105 9.19 2.24 2.26
C VAL A 105 10.60 2.62 2.69
N TRP A 106 11.08 3.81 2.39
CA TRP A 106 12.34 4.29 2.96
C TRP A 106 12.04 5.24 4.11
N ILE A 107 12.50 4.88 5.31
CA ILE A 107 12.47 5.80 6.45
C ILE A 107 13.77 6.58 6.43
N MET A 108 13.68 7.90 6.25
CA MET A 108 14.79 8.77 6.61
C MET A 108 14.70 8.98 8.11
N TRP A 109 15.38 8.12 8.86
CA TRP A 109 15.60 8.34 10.29
C TRP A 109 16.38 9.64 10.43
N ASN A 110 15.71 10.70 10.91
CA ASN A 110 16.42 11.85 11.42
C ASN A 110 17.03 11.43 12.76
N SER A 111 18.34 11.18 12.77
CA SER A 111 19.09 10.97 14.00
C SER A 111 19.04 12.26 14.82
N SER A 112 18.19 12.30 15.84
CA SER A 112 18.36 13.18 16.98
C SER A 112 18.73 12.34 18.19
#